data_AF-A0A9E1Q0Z8-F1
#
_entry.id   AF-A0A9E1Q0Z8-F1
#
_cell.length_a   1.000
_cell.length_b   1.000
_cell.length_c   1.000
_cell.angle_alpha   90.00
_cell.angle_beta   90.00
_cell.angle_gamma   90.00
#
_symmetry.space_group_name_H-M   'P 1'
#
loop_
_entity.id
_entity.type
_entity.pdbx_description
1 polymer ?
#
loop_
_entity_poly.entity_id
_entity_poly.type
_entity_poly.pdbx_seq_one_letter_code
_entity_poly.pdbx_strand_id
1 'polypeptide(L)' 'MTERHHLSLPTKAQILEFVKETPGQVGKREIAREFGIKGAARQTLKQILTELQDEGLLERGRKRR' A
#
# COMPACT_ATOMS: atom_id res chain seq x y z
N MET A 1 10.70 -8.43 -14.66
CA MET A 1 11.21 -7.05 -14.66
C MET A 1 10.37 -6.27 -13.68
N THR A 2 10.68 -6.31 -12.38
CA THR A 2 9.93 -5.53 -11.39
C THR A 2 10.31 -4.06 -11.57
N GLU A 3 9.38 -3.31 -12.16
CA GLU A 3 9.55 -1.90 -12.47
C GLU A 3 10.02 -1.15 -11.23
N ARG A 4 11.14 -0.45 -11.38
CA ARG A 4 11.62 0.53 -10.41
C ARG A 4 10.65 1.71 -10.44
N HIS A 5 9.49 1.60 -9.79
CA HIS A 5 8.53 2.70 -9.75
C HIS A 5 9.09 3.84 -8.88
N HIS A 6 9.55 4.85 -9.61
CA HIS A 6 10.01 6.16 -9.19
C HIS A 6 9.07 6.85 -8.19
N LEU A 7 9.65 7.36 -7.08
CA LEU A 7 9.51 8.65 -6.38
C LEU A 7 8.16 9.42 -6.33
N SER A 8 7.05 8.87 -6.79
CA SER A 8 5.72 9.48 -6.81
C SER A 8 4.78 8.65 -5.95
N LEU A 9 3.85 9.31 -5.24
CA LEU A 9 2.84 8.65 -4.42
C LEU A 9 2.13 7.56 -5.23
N PRO A 10 2.05 6.31 -4.74
CA PRO A 10 1.40 5.23 -5.47
C PRO A 10 -0.10 5.47 -5.57
N THR A 11 -0.65 5.04 -6.70
CA THR A 11 -2.09 5.05 -6.92
C THR A 11 -2.78 3.87 -6.21
N LYS A 12 -4.10 3.98 -6.04
CA LYS A 12 -4.96 2.91 -5.52
C LYS A 12 -4.71 1.56 -6.22
N ALA A 13 -4.67 1.58 -7.55
CA ALA A 13 -4.45 0.38 -8.37
C ALA A 13 -3.07 -0.24 -8.13
N GLN A 14 -2.00 0.57 -8.09
CA GLN A 14 -0.64 0.08 -7.84
C GLN A 14 -0.50 -0.57 -6.46
N ILE A 15 -1.18 -0.03 -5.45
CA ILE A 15 -1.20 -0.64 -4.12
C ILE A 15 -1.91 -2.00 -4.17
N LEU A 16 -3.01 -2.11 -4.89
CA LEU A 16 -3.75 -3.37 -5.04
C LEU A 16 -2.95 -4.43 -5.82
N GLU A 17 -2.30 -4.04 -6.91
CA GLU A 17 -1.41 -4.93 -7.65
C GLU A 17 -0.26 -5.40 -6.77
N PHE A 18 0.40 -4.48 -6.05
CA PHE A 18 1.47 -4.84 -5.13
C PHE A 18 1.02 -5.82 -4.04
N VAL A 19 -0.17 -5.61 -3.46
CA VAL A 19 -0.74 -6.51 -2.45
C VAL A 19 -1.06 -7.89 -3.04
N LYS A 20 -1.52 -7.95 -4.30
CA LYS A 20 -1.82 -9.20 -5.01
C LYS A 20 -0.55 -9.95 -5.43
N GLU A 21 0.47 -9.22 -5.89
CA GLU A 21 1.74 -9.78 -6.34
C GLU A 21 2.67 -10.19 -5.19
N THR A 22 2.50 -9.59 -4.01
CA THR A 22 3.33 -9.90 -2.83
C THR A 22 2.65 -10.98 -1.97
N PRO A 23 3.10 -12.24 -2.02
CA PRO A 23 2.60 -13.27 -1.14
C PRO A 23 3.05 -13.00 0.31
N GLY A 24 2.12 -12.65 1.19
CA GLY A 24 2.39 -12.46 2.61
C GLY A 24 1.53 -11.39 3.27
N GLN A 25 1.87 -11.01 4.51
CA GLN A 25 1.22 -9.87 5.16
C GLN A 25 1.76 -8.57 4.59
N VAL A 26 1.01 -7.99 3.66
CA VAL A 26 1.30 -6.66 3.12
C VAL A 26 0.67 -5.61 4.03
N GLY A 27 1.47 -5.10 4.96
CA GLY A 27 1.08 -4.04 5.87
C GLY A 27 1.37 -2.64 5.32
N LYS A 28 0.89 -1.62 6.04
CA LYS A 28 1.22 -0.22 5.74
C LYS A 28 2.73 0.04 5.68
N ARG A 29 3.53 -0.71 6.47
CA ARG A 29 5.00 -0.55 6.54
C ARG A 29 5.68 -1.09 5.29
N GLU A 30 5.24 -2.24 4.80
CA GLU A 30 5.73 -2.91 3.61
C GLU A 30 5.44 -2.06 2.38
N ILE A 31 4.19 -1.60 2.23
CA ILE A 31 3.77 -0.68 1.16
C ILE A 31 4.61 0.60 1.23
N ALA A 32 4.77 1.20 2.41
CA ALA A 32 5.58 2.41 2.55
C ALA A 32 7.06 2.18 2.21
N ARG A 33 7.60 0.98 2.46
CA ARG A 33 9.00 0.65 2.13
C ARG A 33 9.18 0.48 0.63
N GLU A 34 8.28 -0.26 -0.01
CA GLU A 34 8.35 -0.54 -1.45
C GLU A 34 8.23 0.75 -2.28
N PHE A 35 7.24 1.58 -1.95
CA PHE A 35 6.98 2.84 -2.65
C PHE A 35 7.83 4.01 -2.13
N GLY A 36 8.80 3.76 -1.23
CA GLY A 36 9.68 4.81 -0.70
C GLY A 36 8.97 5.93 0.08
N ILE A 37 7.79 5.67 0.65
CA ILE A 37 6.94 6.66 1.32
C ILE A 37 7.49 7.01 2.71
N LYS A 38 7.88 8.27 2.86
CA LYS A 38 8.49 8.81 4.09
C LYS A 38 7.80 10.10 4.54
N GLY A 39 7.93 10.43 5.82
CA GLY A 39 7.42 11.68 6.40
C GLY A 39 5.92 11.89 6.18
N ALA A 40 5.56 13.07 5.66
CA ALA A 40 4.19 13.51 5.41
C ALA A 40 3.42 12.60 4.44
N ALA A 41 4.11 11.99 3.47
CA ALA A 41 3.51 11.09 2.50
C ALA A 41 2.87 9.84 3.15
N ARG A 42 3.26 9.49 4.39
CA ARG A 42 2.64 8.39 5.16
C ARG A 42 1.22 8.69 5.63
N GLN A 43 0.83 9.97 5.72
CA GLN A 43 -0.56 10.34 5.97
C GLN A 43 -1.39 10.12 4.71
N THR A 44 -0.91 10.57 3.55
CA THR A 44 -1.58 10.35 2.27
C THR A 44 -1.77 8.86 1.99
N LEU A 45 -0.74 8.03 2.23
CA LEU A 45 -0.88 6.58 2.13
C LEU A 45 -1.98 6.02 3.04
N LYS A 46 -2.12 6.56 4.26
CA LYS A 46 -3.18 6.12 5.18
C LYS A 46 -4.57 6.40 4.59
N GLN A 47 -4.76 7.58 4.02
CA GLN A 47 -6.04 7.98 3.41
C GLN A 47 -6.37 7.05 2.25
N ILE A 48 -5.42 6.83 1.34
CA ILE A 48 -5.60 5.92 0.20
C ILE A 48 -5.96 4.50 0.66
N LEU A 49 -5.26 3.98 1.68
CA LEU A 49 -5.54 2.65 2.23
C LEU A 49 -6.91 2.56 2.91
N THR A 50 -7.37 3.63 3.57
CA THR A 50 -8.70 3.70 4.18
C THR A 50 -9.77 3.73 3.11
N GLU A 51 -9.62 4.57 2.08
CA GLU A 51 -10.56 4.62 0.95
C GLU A 51 -10.64 3.27 0.23
N LEU A 52 -9.51 2.61 -0.01
CA LEU A 52 -9.49 1.25 -0.59
C LEU A 52 -10.19 0.20 0.29
N GLN A 53 -10.13 0.35 1.62
CA GLN A 53 -10.85 -0.51 2.55
C GLN A 53 -12.34 -0.22 2.53
N ASP A 54 -12.73 1.05 2.48
CA ASP A 54 -14.12 1.49 2.43
C ASP A 54 -14.79 1.07 1.11
N GLU A 55 -14.05 1.10 0.00
CA GLU A 55 -14.47 0.57 -1.30
C GLU A 55 -14.50 -0.97 -1.35
N GLY A 56 -14.04 -1.66 -0.30
CA GLY A 56 -13.97 -3.13 -0.24
C GLY A 56 -12.90 -3.74 -1.14
N LEU A 57 -12.00 -2.94 -1.70
CA LEU A 57 -10.95 -3.38 -2.61
C LEU A 57 -9.73 -3.95 -1.88
N LEU A 58 -9.55 -3.59 -0.61
CA LEU A 58 -8.40 -4.01 0.19
C LEU A 58 -8.85 -4.60 1.52
N GLU A 59 -8.57 -5.88 1.74
CA GLU A 59 -8.85 -6.51 3.04
C GLU A 59 -7.85 -6.01 4.08
N ARG A 60 -8.38 -5.55 5.21
CA ARG A 60 -7.58 -5.09 6.34
C ARG A 60 -6.85 -6.29 6.93
N GLY A 61 -5.60 -6.50 6.52
CA GLY A 61 -4.73 -7.58 6.99
C GLY A 61 -4.87 -7.73 8.51
N ARG A 62 -5.44 -8.88 8.92
CA ARG A 62 -5.87 -9.15 10.30
C ARG A 62 -4.79 -8.70 11.28
N LYS A 63 -5.14 -7.74 12.13
CA LYS A 63 -4.39 -7.38 13.34
C LYS A 63 -4.26 -8.66 14.18
N ARG A 64 -3.08 -9.30 14.16
CA ARG A 64 -2.80 -10.43 15.05
C ARG A 64 -2.85 -9.88 16.48
N ARG A 65 -3.76 -10.44 17.29
CA ARG A 65 -3.80 -10.23 18.74
C ARG A 65 -2.53 -10.75 19.36
#